data_AF-A0A8J8NXV1-F1
#
_entry.id   AF-A0A8J8NXV1-F1
#
_cell.length_a   1.000
_cell.length_b   1.000
_cell.length_c   1.000
_cell.angle_alpha   90.00
_cell.angle_beta   90.00
_cell.angle_gamma   90.00
#
_symmetry.space_group_name_H-M   'P 1'
#
loop_
_entity.id
_entity.type
_entity.pdbx_description
1 polymer ?
#
loop_
_entity_poly.entity_id
_entity_poly.type
_entity_poly.pdbx_seq_one_letter_code
_entity_poly.pdbx_strand_id
1 'polypeptide(L)'
;MSFKQLVGEKTTLAMYRDCLKTVKHMTPHPLAQKNIAKHFRVEFEKQREVTCKDRHQEFRDGITRLLSNYILYDIRRQYEENSQKFVEPVNIHSEDDQRREESELNDKAAEPDYRPPFI
;
A
#
# COMPACT_ATOMS: atom_id res chain seq x y z
N MET A 1 23.72 8.56 -18.83
CA MET A 1 22.96 7.54 -18.06
C MET A 1 22.12 6.71 -19.03
N SER A 2 22.02 5.40 -18.80
CA SER A 2 21.16 4.52 -19.60
C SER A 2 19.67 4.71 -19.25
N PHE A 3 18.76 4.61 -20.21
CA PHE A 3 17.30 4.69 -19.99
C PHE A 3 16.82 3.73 -18.88
N LYS A 4 17.41 2.54 -18.78
CA LYS A 4 17.10 1.55 -17.73
C LYS A 4 17.50 2.03 -16.31
N GLN A 5 18.57 2.81 -16.19
CA GLN A 5 18.97 3.43 -14.92
C GLN A 5 18.00 4.53 -14.52
N LEU A 6 17.56 5.34 -15.49
CA LEU A 6 16.59 6.42 -15.28
C LEU A 6 15.22 5.90 -14.81
N VAL A 7 14.75 4.77 -15.35
CA VAL A 7 13.51 4.11 -14.92
C VAL A 7 13.65 3.52 -13.51
N GLY A 8 14.78 2.88 -13.22
CA GLY A 8 15.08 2.35 -11.88
C GLY A 8 15.06 3.43 -10.80
N GLU A 9 15.73 4.56 -11.03
CA GLU A 9 15.76 5.69 -10.10
C GLU A 9 14.38 6.31 -9.90
N LYS A 10 13.58 6.46 -10.96
CA LYS A 10 12.19 6.94 -10.87
C LYS A 10 11.33 5.99 -10.03
N THR A 11 11.51 4.68 -10.14
CA THR A 11 10.77 3.69 -9.32
C THR A 11 11.16 3.74 -7.85
N THR A 12 12.45 3.86 -7.51
CA THR A 12 12.90 3.93 -6.12
C THR A 12 12.42 5.21 -5.42
N LEU A 13 12.42 6.35 -6.13
CA LEU A 13 11.87 7.61 -5.59
C LEU A 13 10.36 7.55 -5.36
N ALA A 14 9.61 6.88 -6.24
CA ALA A 14 8.18 6.66 -6.06
C ALA A 14 7.93 5.80 -4.81
N MET A 15 8.64 4.68 -4.67
CA MET A 15 8.56 3.80 -3.51
C MET A 15 8.88 4.52 -2.20
N TYR A 16 9.88 5.41 -2.20
CA TYR A 16 10.20 6.23 -1.02
C TYR A 16 9.02 7.13 -0.62
N ARG A 17 8.37 7.79 -1.58
CA ARG A 17 7.19 8.64 -1.33
C ARG A 17 6.04 7.82 -0.75
N ASP A 18 5.83 6.62 -1.27
CA ASP A 18 4.77 5.73 -0.79
C ASP A 18 5.04 5.29 0.65
N CYS A 19 6.26 4.87 0.98
CA CYS A 19 6.65 4.59 2.37
C CYS A 19 6.37 5.76 3.30
N LEU A 20 6.73 6.98 2.91
CA LEU A 20 6.49 8.19 3.73
C LEU A 20 5.00 8.50 3.92
N LYS A 21 4.16 8.25 2.91
CA LYS A 21 2.70 8.42 3.05
C LYS A 21 2.13 7.41 4.03
N THR A 22 2.58 6.15 3.96
CA THR A 22 2.09 5.07 4.82
C THR A 22 2.46 5.25 6.30
N VAL A 23 3.53 5.98 6.62
CA VAL A 23 3.95 6.25 8.02
C VAL A 23 2.80 6.74 8.92
N LYS A 24 1.94 7.62 8.39
CA LYS A 24 0.79 8.16 9.15
C LYS A 24 -0.24 7.10 9.52
N HIS A 25 -0.32 6.05 8.71
CA HIS A 25 -1.23 4.92 8.91
C HIS A 25 -0.58 3.81 9.73
N MET A 26 0.75 3.72 9.74
CA MET A 26 1.49 2.74 10.56
C MET A 26 1.41 3.02 12.07
N THR A 27 1.26 4.29 12.46
CA THR A 27 1.16 4.65 13.87
C THR A 27 0.46 6.00 14.07
N PRO A 28 -0.41 6.14 15.08
CA PRO A 28 -1.02 7.43 15.42
C PRO A 28 -0.06 8.36 16.18
N HIS A 29 1.06 7.86 16.71
CA HIS A 29 1.90 8.63 17.62
C HIS A 29 2.91 9.53 16.85
N PRO A 30 2.88 10.87 16.99
CA PRO A 30 3.70 11.77 16.17
C PRO A 30 5.21 11.53 16.26
N LEU A 31 5.72 11.18 17.46
CA LEU A 31 7.13 10.84 17.64
C LEU A 31 7.52 9.56 16.90
N ALA A 32 6.66 8.54 16.93
CA ALA A 32 6.89 7.29 16.23
C ALA A 32 6.87 7.50 14.72
N GLN A 33 5.94 8.32 14.20
CA GLN A 33 5.91 8.71 12.79
C GLN A 33 7.24 9.35 12.36
N LYS A 34 7.77 10.31 13.14
CA LYS A 34 9.08 10.93 12.85
C LYS A 34 10.22 9.91 12.83
N ASN A 35 10.23 8.98 13.79
CA ASN A 35 11.27 7.95 13.86
C ASN A 35 11.21 6.97 12.69
N ILE A 36 10.01 6.52 12.30
CA ILE A 36 9.81 5.64 11.14
C ILE A 36 10.19 6.36 9.84
N ALA A 37 9.77 7.60 9.66
CA ALA A 37 10.15 8.40 8.49
C ALA A 37 11.67 8.60 8.40
N LYS A 38 12.34 8.83 9.54
CA LYS A 38 13.80 8.90 9.62
C LYS A 38 14.45 7.57 9.25
N HIS A 39 13.89 6.45 9.70
CA HIS A 39 14.38 5.11 9.34
C HIS A 39 14.30 4.88 7.83
N PHE A 40 13.15 5.15 7.20
CA PHE A 40 13.04 5.06 5.74
C PHE A 40 14.05 5.95 5.03
N ARG A 41 14.23 7.20 5.46
CA ARG A 41 15.24 8.06 4.86
C ARG A 41 16.64 7.45 4.92
N VAL A 42 17.04 6.92 6.08
CA VAL A 42 18.36 6.28 6.24
C VAL A 42 18.52 5.07 5.33
N GLU A 43 17.51 4.19 5.25
CA GLU A 43 17.60 2.99 4.40
C GLU A 43 17.65 3.33 2.91
N PHE A 44 16.91 4.34 2.45
CA PHE A 44 16.94 4.78 1.06
C PHE A 44 18.23 5.53 0.71
N GLU A 45 18.81 6.31 1.63
CA GLU A 45 20.12 6.97 1.41
C GLU A 45 21.24 5.94 1.25
N LYS A 46 21.22 4.82 2.00
CA LYS A 46 22.19 3.71 1.80
C LYS A 46 22.17 3.16 0.37
N GLN A 47 21.02 3.24 -0.32
CA GLN A 47 20.92 2.77 -1.70
C GLN A 47 21.59 3.69 -2.71
N ARG A 48 21.91 4.95 -2.36
CA ARG A 48 22.57 5.87 -3.29
C ARG A 48 23.97 5.42 -3.69
N GLU A 49 24.66 4.71 -2.80
CA GLU A 49 26.02 4.20 -3.04
C GLU A 49 26.02 2.82 -3.69
N VAL A 50 24.86 2.16 -3.78
CA VAL A 50 24.75 0.85 -4.41
C VAL A 50 24.83 1.03 -5.93
N THR A 51 25.79 0.37 -6.56
CA THR A 51 25.96 0.38 -8.03
C THR A 51 25.49 -0.91 -8.69
N CYS A 52 25.33 -1.99 -7.91
CA CYS A 52 24.85 -3.28 -8.38
C CYS A 52 23.34 -3.26 -8.62
N LYS A 53 22.91 -3.59 -9.85
CA LYS A 53 21.50 -3.60 -10.24
C LYS A 53 20.67 -4.64 -9.51
N ASP A 54 21.23 -5.81 -9.25
CA ASP A 54 20.49 -6.90 -8.60
C ASP A 54 20.18 -6.54 -7.14
N ARG A 55 21.13 -5.90 -6.45
CA ARG A 55 20.91 -5.39 -5.09
C ARG A 55 19.85 -4.28 -5.04
N HIS A 56 19.78 -3.43 -6.06
CA HIS A 56 18.68 -2.46 -6.20
C HIS A 56 17.33 -3.12 -6.43
N GLN A 57 17.30 -4.25 -7.13
CA GLN A 57 16.06 -5.00 -7.35
C GLN A 57 15.62 -5.68 -6.05
N GLU A 58 16.53 -6.38 -5.36
CA GLU A 58 16.26 -6.98 -4.04
C GLU A 58 15.72 -5.97 -3.03
N PHE A 59 16.30 -4.75 -3.00
CA PHE A 59 15.80 -3.68 -2.15
C PHE A 59 14.37 -3.30 -2.49
N ARG A 60 14.07 -3.09 -3.78
CA ARG A 60 12.72 -2.73 -4.25
C ARG A 60 11.71 -3.85 -3.93
N ASP A 61 12.07 -5.10 -4.13
CA ASP A 61 11.23 -6.25 -3.78
C ASP A 61 10.97 -6.32 -2.26
N GLY A 62 11.97 -5.98 -1.46
CA GLY A 62 11.84 -5.81 -0.01
C GLY A 62 10.81 -4.76 0.38
N ILE A 63 10.84 -3.58 -0.26
CA ILE A 63 9.86 -2.52 -0.03
C ILE A 63 8.45 -2.96 -0.44
N THR A 64 8.30 -3.58 -1.61
CA THR A 64 7.00 -4.10 -2.08
C THR A 64 6.40 -5.08 -1.07
N ARG A 65 7.21 -6.01 -0.55
CA ARG A 65 6.77 -6.97 0.46
C ARG A 65 6.39 -6.29 1.78
N LEU A 66 7.16 -5.30 2.24
CA LEU A 66 6.83 -4.54 3.45
C LEU A 66 5.47 -3.85 3.33
N LEU A 67 5.25 -3.13 2.23
CA LEU A 67 4.00 -2.41 1.98
C LEU A 67 2.82 -3.38 1.80
N SER A 68 3.02 -4.50 1.11
CA SER A 68 1.99 -5.54 0.95
C SER A 68 1.60 -6.16 2.29
N ASN A 69 2.58 -6.49 3.14
CA ASN A 69 2.31 -7.03 4.47
C ASN A 69 1.56 -6.03 5.36
N TYR A 70 1.88 -4.74 5.23
CA TYR A 70 1.16 -3.69 5.94
C TYR A 70 -0.31 -3.61 5.49
N ILE A 71 -0.57 -3.65 4.19
CA ILE A 71 -1.94 -3.67 3.64
C ILE A 71 -2.72 -4.89 4.16
N LEU A 72 -2.10 -6.08 4.14
CA LEU A 72 -2.75 -7.30 4.65
C LEU A 72 -3.10 -7.19 6.14
N TYR A 73 -2.21 -6.61 6.95
CA TYR A 73 -2.48 -6.36 8.36
C TYR A 73 -3.63 -5.37 8.54
N ASP A 74 -3.67 -4.29 7.77
CA ASP A 74 -4.74 -3.30 7.87
C ASP A 74 -6.09 -3.87 7.44
N ILE A 75 -6.12 -4.65 6.35
CA ILE A 75 -7.31 -5.39 5.92
C ILE A 75 -7.80 -6.30 7.04
N ARG A 76 -6.91 -7.14 7.60
CA ARG A 76 -7.27 -8.03 8.70
C ARG A 76 -7.86 -7.26 9.89
N ARG A 77 -7.25 -6.13 10.27
CA ARG A 77 -7.76 -5.28 11.34
C ARG A 77 -9.16 -4.76 11.02
N GLN A 78 -9.41 -4.29 9.80
CA GLN A 78 -10.73 -3.83 9.39
C GLN A 78 -11.79 -4.95 9.43
N TYR A 79 -11.41 -6.18 9.05
CA TYR A 79 -12.26 -7.37 9.21
C TYR A 79 -12.59 -7.65 10.68
N GLU A 80 -11.61 -7.56 11.57
CA GLU A 80 -11.81 -7.78 13.01
C GLU A 80 -12.64 -6.66 13.66
N GLU A 81 -12.44 -5.39 13.25
CA GLU A 81 -13.15 -4.21 13.77
C GLU A 81 -14.60 -4.12 13.24
N ASN A 82 -14.86 -4.57 12.00
CA ASN A 82 -16.19 -4.53 11.37
C ASN A 82 -16.49 -5.84 10.64
N SER A 83 -16.61 -6.94 11.38
CA SER A 83 -16.95 -8.26 10.82
C SER A 83 -18.29 -8.25 10.06
N GLN A 84 -19.20 -7.34 10.42
CA GLN A 84 -20.49 -7.15 9.76
C GLN A 84 -20.41 -6.53 8.35
N LYS A 85 -19.27 -5.94 7.96
CA LYS A 85 -19.06 -5.36 6.63
C LYS A 85 -18.73 -6.42 5.57
N PHE A 86 -18.33 -7.62 5.99
CA PHE A 86 -17.82 -8.68 5.12
C PHE A 86 -18.59 -10.01 5.30
N VAL A 87 -19.88 -9.92 5.65
CA VAL A 87 -20.66 -11.05 6.22
C VAL A 87 -21.00 -12.13 5.21
N GLU A 88 -21.15 -11.81 3.93
CA GLU A 88 -21.45 -12.82 2.93
C GLU A 88 -20.21 -13.13 2.11
N PRO A 89 -19.62 -14.33 2.26
CA PRO A 89 -18.62 -14.79 1.31
C PRO A 89 -19.28 -14.88 -0.06
N VAL A 90 -18.92 -13.95 -0.93
CA VAL A 90 -19.35 -13.95 -2.32
C VAL A 90 -18.76 -15.20 -2.96
N ASN A 91 -19.62 -16.07 -3.45
CA ASN A 91 -19.16 -17.16 -4.29
C ASN A 91 -18.72 -16.56 -5.64
N ILE A 92 -17.43 -16.29 -5.78
CA ILE A 92 -16.82 -15.73 -7.00
C ILE A 92 -16.96 -16.64 -8.23
N HIS A 93 -17.53 -17.84 -8.08
CA HIS A 93 -17.82 -18.77 -9.16
C HIS A 93 -19.32 -18.90 -9.46
N SER A 94 -20.17 -18.13 -8.78
CA SER A 94 -21.62 -18.05 -9.00
C SER A 94 -21.94 -16.72 -9.69
N GLU A 95 -22.33 -16.78 -10.96
CA GLU A 95 -22.70 -15.59 -11.75
C GLU A 95 -23.91 -14.84 -11.16
N ASP A 96 -24.80 -15.54 -10.45
CA ASP A 96 -25.97 -14.94 -9.82
C ASP A 96 -25.61 -14.18 -8.53
N ASP A 97 -24.63 -14.66 -7.76
CA ASP A 97 -24.14 -13.97 -6.57
C ASP A 97 -23.32 -12.73 -6.96
N GLN A 98 -22.53 -12.80 -8.04
CA GLN A 98 -21.81 -11.65 -8.59
C GLN A 98 -22.76 -10.55 -9.08
N ARG A 99 -23.81 -10.91 -9.84
CA ARG A 99 -24.80 -9.94 -10.33
C ARG A 99 -25.58 -9.25 -9.21
N ARG A 100 -25.88 -9.98 -8.13
CA ARG A 100 -26.56 -9.42 -6.96
C ARG A 100 -25.70 -8.37 -6.26
N GLU A 101 -24.42 -8.66 -6.02
CA GLU A 101 -23.49 -7.67 -5.46
C GLU A 101 -23.29 -6.43 -6.35
N GLU A 102 -23.10 -6.63 -7.66
CA GLU A 102 -22.98 -5.51 -8.60
C GLU A 102 -24.23 -4.61 -8.61
N SER A 103 -25.42 -5.19 -8.42
CA SER A 103 -26.66 -4.43 -8.28
C SER A 103 -26.75 -3.66 -6.96
N GLU A 104 -26.35 -4.26 -5.84
CA GLU A 104 -26.35 -3.60 -4.53
C GLU A 104 -25.27 -2.51 -4.40
N LEU A 105 -24.12 -2.68 -5.07
CA LEU A 105 -23.08 -1.68 -5.18
C LEU A 105 -23.51 -0.48 -6.04
N ASN A 106 -24.29 -0.72 -7.11
CA ASN A 106 -24.84 0.36 -7.94
C ASN A 106 -25.95 1.14 -7.22
N ASP A 107 -26.80 0.49 -6.44
CA ASP A 107 -27.87 1.17 -5.69
C ASP A 107 -27.34 1.95 -4.47
N LYS A 108 -26.20 1.54 -3.91
CA LYS A 108 -25.48 2.27 -2.84
C LYS A 108 -24.40 3.24 -3.37
N ALA A 109 -24.29 3.44 -4.68
CA ALA A 109 -23.37 4.42 -5.28
C ALA A 109 -23.77 5.89 -5.05
N ALA A 110 -24.54 6.18 -3.98
CA ALA A 110 -24.71 7.50 -3.43
C ALA A 110 -23.57 7.78 -2.43
N GLU A 111 -22.53 8.42 -2.95
CA GLU A 111 -21.27 8.84 -2.31
C GLU A 111 -20.27 7.72 -1.94
N PRO A 112 -19.04 7.77 -2.49
CA PRO A 112 -17.96 6.92 -2.00
C PRO A 112 -17.62 7.32 -0.56
N ASP A 113 -17.91 6.42 0.38
CA ASP A 113 -17.49 6.54 1.79
C ASP A 113 -15.95 6.57 1.93
N TYR A 114 -15.24 6.21 0.86
CA TYR A 114 -13.83 6.50 0.66
C TYR A 114 -13.64 7.86 -0.05
N ARG A 115 -13.38 8.91 0.74
CA ARG A 115 -12.63 10.07 0.23
C ARG A 115 -11.16 9.71 0.29
N PRO A 116 -10.46 9.48 -0.85
CA PRO A 116 -9.01 9.41 -0.82
C PRO A 116 -8.49 10.66 -0.11
N PRO A 117 -7.45 10.57 0.72
CA PRO A 117 -6.91 11.70 1.51
C PRO A 117 -6.24 12.80 0.65
N PHE A 118 -6.58 12.87 -0.64
CA PHE A 118 -6.02 13.76 -1.64
C PHE A 118 -7.15 14.33 -2.52
N ILE A 119 -7.63 15.52 -2.14
CA ILE A 119 -8.01 16.60 -3.07
C ILE A 119 -7.17 17.80 -2.65
#